data_AF-A0A6J4IRN7-F1
#
_entry.id   AF-A0A6J4IRN7-F1
#
_cell.length_a   1.000
_cell.length_b   1.000
_cell.length_c   1.000
_cell.angle_alpha   90.00
_cell.angle_beta   90.00
_cell.angle_gamma   90.00
#
_symmetry.space_group_name_H-M   'P 1'
#
loop_
_entity.id
_entity.type
_entity.pdbx_description
1 polymer ?
#
loop_
_entity_poly.entity_id
_entity_poly.type
_entity_poly.pdbx_seq_one_letter_code
_entity_poly.pdbx_strand_id
1 'polypeptide(L)' 'MSTITRERTTWVCENCTAETAAERKRCSDCGTSRY' A
#
# COMPACT_ATOMS: atom_id res chain seq x y z
N MET A 1 22.01 -13.11 8.23
CA MET A 1 20.80 -12.89 7.42
C MET A 1 20.07 -11.71 8.01
N SER A 2 20.26 -10.53 7.41
CA SER A 2 19.69 -9.28 7.92
C SER A 2 18.18 -9.30 7.71
N THR A 3 17.43 -9.52 8.79
CA THR A 3 15.99 -9.32 8.85
C THR A 3 15.73 -7.83 8.74
N ILE A 4 15.65 -7.33 7.51
CA ILE A 4 15.06 -6.03 7.25
C ILE A 4 13.58 -6.20 7.61
N THR A 5 13.22 -5.83 8.84
CA THR A 5 11.84 -5.54 9.18
C THR A 5 11.48 -4.31 8.35
N ARG A 6 11.09 -4.53 7.10
CA ARG A 6 10.45 -3.53 6.26
C ARG A 6 9.16 -3.19 6.97
N GLU A 7 9.19 -2.09 7.68
CA GLU A 7 8.02 -1.37 8.14
C GLU A 7 7.10 -1.29 6.92
N ARG A 8 5.98 -2.03 6.95
CA ARG A 8 5.03 -2.07 5.83
C ARG A 8 4.23 -0.78 5.86
N THR A 9 4.89 0.30 5.47
CA THR A 9 4.33 1.63 5.24
C THR A 9 3.60 1.70 3.90
N THR A 10 3.38 0.56 3.23
CA THR A 10 2.56 0.44 2.03
C THR A 10 1.52 -0.66 2.16
N TRP A 11 0.39 -0.50 1.45
CA TRP A 11 -0.65 -1.50 1.25
C TRP A 11 -0.85 -1.75 -0.25
N VAL A 12 -1.13 -2.99 -0.61
CA VAL A 12 -1.44 -3.35 -2.00
C VAL A 12 -2.91 -3.09 -2.27
N CYS A 13 -3.21 -2.34 -3.33
CA CYS A 13 -4.57 -2.08 -3.76
C CYS A 13 -5.23 -3.34 -4.31
N GLU A 14 -6.42 -3.70 -3.83
CA GLU A 14 -7.14 -4.89 -4.32
C GLU A 14 -7.76 -4.69 -5.71
N ASN A 15 -7.88 -3.45 -6.19
CA ASN A 15 -8.44 -3.14 -7.50
C ASN A 15 -7.38 -3.25 -8.61
N CYS A 16 -6.25 -2.55 -8.44
CA CYS A 16 -5.21 -2.47 -9.47
C CYS A 16 -3.89 -3.14 -9.07
N THR A 17 -3.80 -3.76 -7.89
CA THR A 17 -2.57 -4.37 -7.35
C THR A 17 -1.38 -3.41 -7.16
N ALA A 18 -1.61 -2.09 -7.21
CA ALA A 18 -0.57 -1.10 -6.98
C ALA A 18 -0.22 -0.97 -5.49
N GLU A 19 1.07 -0.81 -5.19
CA GLU A 19 1.55 -0.49 -3.85
C GLU A 19 1.28 0.98 -3.51
N THR A 20 0.48 1.21 -2.48
CA THR A 20 0.06 2.54 -2.03
C THR A 20 0.58 2.80 -0.63
N ALA A 21 0.95 4.04 -0.29
CA ALA A 21 1.36 4.39 1.07
C ALA A 21 0.24 4.12 2.10
N ALA A 22 0.60 3.53 3.25
CA ALA A 22 -0.29 3.17 4.36
C ALA A 22 -0.93 4.38 5.05
N GLU A 23 -0.30 5.56 4.95
CA GLU A 23 -0.90 6.83 5.38
C GLU A 23 -2.09 7.25 4.50
N ARG A 24 -2.15 6.78 3.25
CA ARG A 24 -3.20 7.15 2.30
C ARG A 24 -4.38 6.21 2.40
N LYS A 25 -5.56 6.82 2.54
CA LYS A 25 -6.88 6.17 2.53
C LYS A 25 -7.32 5.70 1.15
N ARG A 26 -6.67 6.18 0.08
CA ARG A 26 -6.98 5.91 -1.32
C ARG A 26 -5.73 5.51 -2.09
N CYS A 27 -5.91 4.62 -3.06
CA CYS A 27 -4.88 4.21 -3.99
C CYS A 27 -4.37 5.41 -4.79
N SER A 28 -3.04 5.52 -4.93
CA SER A 28 -2.42 6.61 -5.69
C SER A 28 -2.67 6.48 -7.21
N ASP A 29 -2.84 5.24 -7.70
CA ASP A 29 -3.00 4.96 -9.12
C ASP A 29 -4.45 4.99 -9.58
N CYS A 30 -5.31 4.16 -8.96
CA CYS A 30 -6.70 4.02 -9.41
C CYS A 30 -7.71 4.81 -8.56
N GLY A 31 -7.28 5.41 -7.45
CA GLY A 31 -8.16 6.15 -6.54
C GLY A 31 -9.07 5.27 -5.67
N THR A 32 -8.99 3.94 -5.75
CA THR A 32 -9.77 3.02 -4.90
C THR A 32 -9.54 3.33 -3.43
N SER A 33 -10.63 3.51 -2.68
CA SER A 33 -10.58 3.70 -1.24
C SER A 33 -10.47 2.35 -0.54
N ARG A 34 -9.65 2.24 0.51
CA ARG A 34 -9.52 1.01 1.30
C ARG A 34 -10.56 0.92 2.43
N TYR A 35 -11.78 1.44 2.20
CA TYR A 35 -12.87 1.52 3.17
C TYR A 35 -14.08 0.74 2.68
#